data_AF-A0A6C0HZK1-F1
#
_entry.id   AF-A0A6C0HZK1-F1
#
_cell.length_a   1.000
_cell.length_b   1.000
_cell.length_c   1.000
_cell.angle_alpha   90.00
_cell.angle_beta   90.00
_cell.angle_gamma   90.00
#
_symmetry.space_group_name_H-M   'P 1'
#
loop_
_entity.id
_entity.type
_entity.pdbx_description
1 polymer ?
#
loop_
_entity_poly.entity_id
_entity_poly.type
_entity_poly.pdbx_seq_one_letter_code
_entity_poly.pdbx_strand_id
1 'polypeptide(L)'
;MYKSCGQDGIVSNKIGRRGVLLNRRDSSIFVRNLYEKVVTKIMDREDRDEILYFILQEFNRLCSNSVPYKDFVVTKSVGNTNNLIESDDNCRIESDDNCSRSILEPYIDEKGKEKIKIGDYIAPKLPKDPKEREKQFKLKDALTIKEYYERCLPAQVQLAEKMKRRGQLVQTGSRLEFLVTDIENHTAKQYEKLESMEYFLEHSSVLTVDFFYYIKIAINSMDEILNIAFSKNDGRYSKPFKKDFIKEQYIFRYKKRRAVIEQIKNLFKPKISIG
;
A
#
# COMPACT_ATOMS: atom_id res chain seq x y z
N MET A 1 -6.82 20.51 8.42
CA MET A 1 -7.53 20.37 9.71
C MET A 1 -7.81 21.76 10.26
N TYR A 2 -8.90 21.96 10.99
CA TYR A 2 -9.24 23.25 11.60
C TYR A 2 -9.85 23.05 12.99
N LYS A 3 -9.63 23.98 13.92
CA LYS A 3 -10.44 24.08 15.14
C LYS A 3 -11.60 25.04 14.82
N SER A 4 -12.84 24.64 15.07
CA SER A 4 -14.00 25.52 14.87
C SER A 4 -14.16 26.43 16.08
N CYS A 5 -14.29 27.74 15.84
CA CYS A 5 -14.66 28.69 16.87
C CYS A 5 -16.18 28.89 16.83
N GLY A 6 -16.85 28.75 17.98
CA GLY A 6 -18.27 29.10 18.10
C GLY A 6 -18.49 30.61 18.00
N GLN A 7 -19.76 31.02 17.82
CA GLN A 7 -20.13 32.44 17.84
C GLN A 7 -19.87 33.11 19.20
N ASP A 8 -19.72 32.30 20.25
CA ASP A 8 -19.33 32.65 21.62
C ASP A 8 -17.82 32.90 21.78
N GLY A 9 -17.02 32.73 20.73
CA GLY A 9 -15.56 32.86 20.79
C GLY A 9 -14.86 31.66 21.44
N ILE A 10 -15.59 30.60 21.80
CA ILE A 10 -15.02 29.39 22.40
C ILE A 10 -14.50 28.49 21.26
N VAL A 11 -13.20 28.23 21.29
CA VAL A 11 -12.55 27.31 20.36
C VAL A 11 -12.90 25.88 20.76
N SER A 12 -13.56 25.15 19.87
CA SER A 12 -13.88 23.73 20.07
C SER A 12 -12.60 22.89 20.19
N ASN A 13 -12.58 22.01 21.19
CA ASN A 13 -11.54 20.99 21.34
C ASN A 13 -11.59 19.92 20.22
N LYS A 14 -12.68 19.86 19.44
CA LYS A 14 -12.78 18.94 18.30
C LYS A 14 -12.10 19.53 17.07
N ILE A 15 -11.08 18.83 16.58
CA ILE A 15 -10.39 19.15 15.33
C ILE A 15 -11.21 18.62 14.15
N GLY A 16 -11.69 19.55 13.30
CA GLY A 16 -12.37 19.26 12.05
C GLY A 16 -11.41 18.68 10.99
N ARG A 17 -11.83 17.58 10.37
CA ARG A 17 -11.07 16.83 9.35
C ARG A 17 -11.81 16.94 8.02
N ARG A 18 -11.35 17.78 7.09
CA ARG A 18 -11.84 17.84 5.70
C ARG A 18 -10.71 17.49 4.74
N GLY A 19 -10.94 16.55 3.82
CA GLY A 19 -10.02 16.21 2.73
C GLY A 19 -8.65 15.64 3.12
N VAL A 20 -8.42 15.32 4.41
CA VAL A 20 -7.12 14.85 4.92
C VAL A 20 -7.07 13.31 5.03
N LEU A 21 -5.86 12.75 5.13
CA LEU A 21 -5.61 11.31 5.30
C LEU A 21 -6.48 10.64 6.37
N LEU A 22 -6.87 11.38 7.42
CA LEU A 22 -7.76 10.89 8.48
C LEU A 22 -9.17 10.49 8.02
N ASN A 23 -9.65 11.02 6.89
CA ASN A 23 -10.97 10.68 6.34
C ASN A 23 -10.92 9.51 5.34
N ARG A 24 -9.72 9.03 5.01
CA ARG A 24 -9.52 7.96 4.05
C ARG A 24 -9.69 6.60 4.73
N ARG A 25 -10.84 5.96 4.45
CA ARG A 25 -11.19 4.61 4.95
C ARG A 25 -10.24 3.51 4.45
N ASP A 26 -9.51 3.77 3.36
CA ASP A 26 -8.53 2.89 2.74
C ASP A 26 -7.11 3.00 3.34
N SER A 27 -6.95 3.64 4.49
CA SER A 27 -5.68 3.77 5.20
C SER A 27 -5.66 2.92 6.48
N SER A 28 -4.51 2.29 6.75
CA SER A 28 -4.26 1.54 7.98
C SER A 28 -4.52 2.42 9.22
N ILE A 29 -4.97 1.80 10.31
CA ILE A 29 -5.19 2.49 11.59
C ILE A 29 -3.88 3.11 12.09
N PHE A 30 -2.75 2.41 11.96
CA PHE A 30 -1.44 2.89 12.37
C PHE A 30 -1.11 4.25 11.75
N VAL A 31 -1.16 4.37 10.42
CA VAL A 31 -0.80 5.61 9.70
C VAL A 31 -1.76 6.75 10.07
N ARG A 32 -3.06 6.45 10.21
CA ARG A 32 -4.05 7.46 10.64
C ARG A 32 -3.75 7.97 12.05
N ASN A 33 -3.49 7.07 12.99
CA ASN A 33 -3.19 7.42 14.38
C ASN A 33 -1.89 8.21 14.49
N LEU A 34 -0.84 7.82 13.75
CA LEU A 34 0.42 8.54 13.70
C LEU A 34 0.21 9.98 13.20
N TYR A 35 -0.47 10.14 12.07
CA TYR A 35 -0.76 11.45 11.50
C TYR A 35 -1.61 12.31 12.44
N GLU A 36 -2.67 11.74 13.02
CA GLU A 36 -3.53 12.43 13.98
C GLU A 36 -2.76 12.96 15.19
N LYS A 37 -1.93 12.11 15.80
CA LYS A 37 -1.11 12.48 16.96
C LYS A 37 -0.15 13.59 16.60
N VAL A 38 0.59 13.47 15.48
CA VAL A 38 1.52 14.52 15.06
C VAL A 38 0.83 15.85 14.80
N VAL A 39 -0.30 15.85 14.10
CA VAL A 39 -1.04 17.10 13.87
C VAL A 39 -1.53 17.70 15.18
N THR A 40 -2.01 16.87 16.11
CA THR A 40 -2.47 17.33 17.42
C THR A 40 -1.32 18.01 18.18
N LYS A 41 -0.16 17.37 18.26
CA LYS A 41 1.04 17.94 18.90
C LYS A 41 1.47 19.27 18.28
N ILE A 42 1.43 19.38 16.94
CA ILE A 42 1.70 20.64 16.23
C ILE A 42 0.67 21.72 16.60
N MET A 43 -0.62 21.38 16.61
CA MET A 43 -1.70 22.30 16.94
C MET A 43 -1.66 22.79 18.39
N ASP A 44 -1.17 21.94 19.28
CA ASP A 44 -1.00 22.24 20.70
C ASP A 44 0.35 22.91 20.99
N ARG A 45 1.11 23.25 19.95
CA ARG A 45 2.38 23.98 20.01
C ARG A 45 3.43 23.28 20.86
N GLU A 46 3.44 21.95 20.84
CA GLU A 46 4.54 21.18 21.42
C GLU A 46 5.85 21.51 20.70
N ASP A 47 6.96 21.31 21.41
CA ASP A 47 8.28 21.56 20.84
C ASP A 47 8.56 20.66 19.62
N ARG A 48 9.18 21.24 18.59
CA ARG A 48 9.55 20.53 17.37
C ARG A 48 10.36 19.27 17.65
N ASP A 49 11.38 19.37 18.50
CA ASP A 49 12.30 18.25 18.71
C ASP A 49 11.60 17.12 19.47
N GLU A 50 10.66 17.45 20.38
CA GLU A 50 9.76 16.48 21.01
C GLU A 50 8.82 15.79 20.01
N ILE A 51 8.26 16.54 19.05
CA ILE A 51 7.42 15.98 17.98
C ILE A 51 8.23 15.04 17.09
N LEU A 52 9.44 15.44 16.70
CA LEU A 52 10.32 14.60 15.88
C LEU A 52 10.76 13.35 16.64
N TYR A 53 11.07 13.48 17.94
CA TYR A 53 11.40 12.36 18.80
C TYR A 53 10.24 11.38 18.92
N PHE A 54 9.01 11.87 19.13
CA PHE A 54 7.80 11.06 19.12
C PHE A 54 7.66 10.24 17.83
N ILE A 55 7.86 10.86 16.66
CA ILE A 55 7.82 10.17 15.36
C ILE A 55 8.88 9.06 15.30
N LEU A 56 10.11 9.34 15.75
CA LEU A 56 11.19 8.35 15.78
C LEU A 56 10.84 7.16 16.67
N GLN A 57 10.20 7.40 17.82
CA GLN A 57 9.74 6.35 18.72
C GLN A 57 8.68 5.48 18.07
N GLU A 58 7.66 6.07 17.43
CA GLU A 58 6.62 5.30 16.75
C GLU A 58 7.20 4.47 15.59
N PHE A 59 8.18 4.99 14.84
CA PHE A 59 8.88 4.21 13.82
C PHE A 59 9.79 3.13 14.40
N ASN A 60 10.35 3.33 15.60
CA ASN A 60 11.11 2.29 16.28
C ASN A 60 10.21 1.15 16.73
N ARG A 61 9.05 1.47 17.35
CA ARG A 61 8.03 0.49 17.74
C ARG A 61 7.50 -0.30 16.55
N LEU A 62 7.27 0.38 15.44
CA LEU A 62 6.88 -0.24 14.17
C LEU A 62 7.94 -1.25 13.70
N CYS A 63 9.20 -0.82 13.60
CA CYS A 63 10.30 -1.66 13.13
C CYS A 63 10.77 -2.73 14.14
N SER A 64 10.19 -2.77 15.36
CA SER A 64 10.49 -3.77 16.39
C SER A 64 9.38 -4.81 16.57
N ASN A 65 8.44 -4.93 15.62
CA ASN A 65 7.27 -5.80 15.72
C ASN A 65 6.39 -5.52 16.96
N SER A 66 6.43 -4.29 17.52
CA SER A 66 5.73 -3.97 18.78
C SER A 66 4.35 -3.34 18.56
N VAL A 67 3.92 -3.20 17.31
CA VAL A 67 2.60 -2.67 16.93
C VAL A 67 1.68 -3.85 16.57
N PRO A 68 0.45 -3.91 17.11
CA PRO A 68 -0.48 -4.98 16.79
C PRO A 68 -0.78 -5.06 15.29
N TYR A 69 -0.85 -6.27 14.72
CA TYR A 69 -1.11 -6.45 13.29
C TYR A 69 -2.44 -5.83 12.84
N LYS A 70 -3.43 -5.76 13.75
CA LYS A 70 -4.76 -5.17 13.50
C LYS A 70 -4.65 -3.72 13.06
N ASP A 71 -3.61 -3.02 13.50
CA ASP A 71 -3.41 -1.61 13.16
C ASP A 71 -2.95 -1.43 11.71
N PHE A 72 -2.51 -2.50 11.03
CA PHE A 72 -2.07 -2.51 9.64
C PHE A 72 -3.17 -2.91 8.66
N VAL A 73 -4.27 -3.46 9.15
CA VAL A 73 -5.36 -3.95 8.31
C VAL A 73 -5.97 -2.81 7.50
N VAL A 74 -6.13 -3.07 6.21
CA VAL A 74 -6.80 -2.21 5.25
C VAL A 74 -8.01 -2.95 4.71
N THR A 75 -9.12 -2.22 4.58
CA THR A 75 -10.37 -2.78 4.08
C THR A 75 -10.75 -2.10 2.76
N LYS A 76 -10.88 -2.88 1.67
CA LYS A 76 -11.35 -2.38 0.36
C LYS A 76 -12.39 -3.28 -0.26
N SER A 77 -13.32 -2.68 -1.00
CA SER A 77 -14.30 -3.43 -1.79
C SER A 77 -13.66 -4.06 -3.02
N VAL A 78 -14.19 -5.20 -3.42
CA VAL A 78 -13.84 -5.90 -4.66
C VAL A 78 -15.10 -5.98 -5.53
N GLY A 79 -15.06 -5.35 -6.70
CA GLY A 79 -16.08 -5.49 -7.75
C GLY A 79 -15.88 -6.75 -8.61
N ASN A 80 -16.76 -6.90 -9.60
CA ASN A 80 -16.85 -8.07 -10.46
C ASN A 80 -15.67 -8.15 -11.45
N THR A 81 -15.18 -9.36 -11.69
CA THR A 81 -14.14 -9.67 -12.69
C THR A 81 -14.66 -10.50 -13.87
N ASN A 82 -15.99 -10.71 -13.97
CA ASN A 82 -16.64 -11.56 -14.97
C ASN A 82 -16.00 -12.95 -15.07
N ASN A 83 -15.54 -13.50 -13.94
CA ASN A 83 -14.85 -14.80 -13.86
C ASN A 83 -13.70 -14.94 -14.85
N LEU A 84 -12.82 -13.92 -14.94
CA LEU A 84 -11.61 -13.95 -15.76
C LEU A 84 -10.70 -15.20 -15.54
N ILE A 85 -10.95 -15.97 -14.48
CA ILE A 85 -10.21 -17.20 -14.13
C ILE A 85 -10.86 -18.48 -14.67
N GLU A 86 -12.18 -18.50 -14.90
CA GLU A 86 -12.90 -19.70 -15.36
C GLU A 86 -12.72 -19.97 -16.85
N SER A 87 -12.12 -19.04 -17.61
CA SER A 87 -11.72 -19.31 -18.99
C SER A 87 -10.48 -20.20 -19.02
N ASP A 88 -10.63 -21.35 -19.69
CA ASP A 88 -9.60 -22.38 -19.92
C ASP A 88 -8.19 -21.82 -20.21
N ASP A 89 -7.19 -22.34 -19.50
CA ASP A 89 -5.76 -21.99 -19.72
C ASP A 89 -5.25 -22.42 -21.10
N ASN A 90 -6.01 -23.26 -21.82
CA ASN A 90 -5.75 -23.68 -23.19
C ASN A 90 -6.32 -22.73 -24.26
N CYS A 91 -6.98 -21.63 -23.87
CA CYS A 91 -7.48 -20.67 -24.84
C CYS A 91 -6.30 -19.91 -25.46
N ARG A 92 -5.78 -20.43 -26.57
CA ARG A 92 -4.98 -19.66 -27.53
C ARG A 92 -5.90 -18.61 -28.12
N ILE A 93 -5.97 -17.45 -27.47
CA ILE A 93 -6.84 -16.31 -27.84
C ILE A 93 -6.58 -15.80 -29.26
N GLU A 94 -5.53 -16.26 -29.93
CA GLU A 94 -5.23 -15.90 -31.31
C GLU A 94 -6.05 -16.68 -32.36
N SER A 95 -6.79 -17.75 -32.00
CA SER A 95 -7.51 -18.56 -33.00
C SER A 95 -9.02 -18.76 -32.79
N ASP A 96 -9.58 -18.57 -31.59
CA ASP A 96 -11.03 -18.72 -31.36
C ASP A 96 -11.68 -17.42 -30.89
N ASP A 97 -12.23 -16.71 -31.87
CA ASP A 97 -12.89 -15.41 -31.78
C ASP A 97 -14.13 -15.38 -30.84
N ASN A 98 -14.51 -16.51 -30.24
CA ASN A 98 -15.73 -16.67 -29.44
C ASN A 98 -15.49 -16.90 -27.94
N CYS A 99 -14.32 -17.35 -27.49
CA CYS A 99 -14.10 -17.70 -26.07
C CYS A 99 -13.74 -16.49 -25.19
N SER A 100 -13.01 -15.50 -25.73
CA SER A 100 -12.56 -14.33 -24.96
C SER A 100 -13.49 -13.11 -25.05
N ARG A 101 -14.47 -13.10 -25.97
CA ARG A 101 -15.37 -11.95 -26.20
C ARG A 101 -16.36 -11.71 -25.06
N SER A 102 -16.70 -12.73 -24.26
CA SER A 102 -17.68 -12.58 -23.17
C SER A 102 -17.11 -11.95 -21.90
N ILE A 103 -15.79 -12.04 -21.69
CA ILE A 103 -15.12 -11.57 -20.47
C ILE A 103 -14.45 -10.21 -20.69
N LEU A 104 -13.90 -9.97 -21.89
CA LEU A 104 -13.16 -8.77 -22.24
C LEU A 104 -14.01 -7.87 -23.15
N GLU A 105 -14.66 -6.88 -22.55
CA GLU A 105 -15.54 -5.95 -23.27
C GLU A 105 -14.74 -4.76 -23.81
N PRO A 106 -14.83 -4.40 -25.11
CA PRO A 106 -14.25 -3.16 -25.61
C PRO A 106 -14.82 -1.93 -24.89
N TYR A 107 -13.96 -0.99 -24.51
CA TYR A 107 -14.35 0.26 -23.85
C TYR A 107 -13.58 1.44 -24.46
N ILE A 108 -14.26 2.56 -24.72
CA ILE A 108 -13.63 3.79 -25.17
C ILE A 108 -13.69 4.78 -24.01
N ASP A 109 -12.55 5.30 -23.59
CA ASP A 109 -12.52 6.32 -22.54
C ASP A 109 -12.95 7.70 -23.03
N GLU A 110 -13.13 8.65 -22.10
CA GLU A 110 -13.52 10.03 -22.39
C GLU A 110 -12.59 10.76 -23.38
N LYS A 111 -11.38 10.23 -23.60
CA LYS A 111 -10.37 10.78 -24.52
C LYS A 111 -10.33 10.05 -25.86
N GLY A 112 -11.31 9.18 -26.14
CA GLY A 112 -11.37 8.40 -27.37
C GLY A 112 -10.36 7.23 -27.43
N LYS A 113 -9.71 6.88 -26.31
CA LYS A 113 -8.71 5.79 -26.30
C LYS A 113 -9.38 4.45 -26.05
N GLU A 114 -9.09 3.49 -26.93
CA GLU A 114 -9.52 2.10 -26.77
C GLU A 114 -8.87 1.43 -25.54
N LYS A 115 -9.71 0.80 -24.74
CA LYS A 115 -9.39 0.04 -23.53
C LYS A 115 -10.25 -1.22 -23.49
N ILE A 116 -10.01 -2.05 -22.49
CA ILE A 116 -10.79 -3.25 -22.22
C ILE A 116 -11.42 -3.10 -20.84
N LYS A 117 -12.69 -3.47 -20.74
CA LYS A 117 -13.44 -3.56 -19.51
C LYS A 117 -13.51 -5.03 -19.09
N ILE A 118 -13.24 -5.27 -17.81
CA ILE A 118 -13.17 -6.58 -17.15
C ILE A 118 -14.11 -6.49 -15.95
N GLY A 119 -15.37 -6.89 -16.13
CA GLY A 119 -16.41 -6.63 -15.14
C GLY A 119 -16.47 -5.15 -14.77
N ASP A 120 -16.14 -4.81 -13.53
CA ASP A 120 -16.17 -3.42 -13.02
C ASP A 120 -14.85 -2.65 -13.27
N TYR A 121 -13.83 -3.29 -13.83
CA TYR A 121 -12.49 -2.72 -13.98
C TYR A 121 -12.18 -2.35 -15.42
N ILE A 122 -11.28 -1.38 -15.59
CA ILE A 122 -10.80 -0.92 -16.90
C ILE A 122 -9.29 -1.18 -17.00
N ALA A 123 -8.87 -1.83 -18.07
CA ALA A 123 -7.48 -2.17 -18.37
C ALA A 123 -7.06 -1.62 -19.75
N PRO A 124 -5.75 -1.38 -19.97
CA PRO A 124 -5.24 -1.05 -21.30
C PRO A 124 -5.50 -2.19 -22.29
N LYS A 125 -5.92 -1.86 -23.51
CA LYS A 125 -6.05 -2.84 -24.61
C LYS A 125 -4.65 -3.28 -25.07
N LEU A 126 -4.47 -4.59 -25.25
CA LEU A 126 -3.22 -5.12 -25.80
C LEU A 126 -2.97 -4.62 -27.22
N PRO A 127 -1.74 -4.21 -27.57
CA PRO A 127 -1.37 -3.83 -28.93
C PRO A 127 -1.62 -4.95 -29.94
N LYS A 128 -1.97 -4.57 -31.17
CA LYS A 128 -2.02 -5.49 -32.32
C LYS A 128 -0.62 -5.87 -32.80
N ASP A 129 0.34 -4.95 -32.69
CA ASP A 129 1.74 -5.19 -33.06
C ASP A 129 2.39 -6.23 -32.13
N PRO A 130 2.99 -7.32 -32.66
CA PRO A 130 3.59 -8.38 -31.85
C PRO A 130 4.75 -7.91 -30.96
N LYS A 131 5.60 -6.99 -31.44
CA LYS A 131 6.76 -6.51 -30.67
C LYS A 131 6.31 -5.68 -29.47
N GLU A 132 5.34 -4.78 -29.67
CA GLU A 132 4.76 -4.00 -28.58
C GLU A 132 3.97 -4.89 -27.61
N ARG A 133 3.28 -5.92 -28.10
CA ARG A 133 2.60 -6.92 -27.25
C ARG A 133 3.59 -7.66 -26.36
N GLU A 134 4.71 -8.13 -26.90
CA GLU A 134 5.74 -8.83 -26.13
C GLU A 134 6.38 -7.92 -25.06
N LYS A 135 6.60 -6.64 -25.36
CA LYS A 135 7.05 -5.64 -24.37
C LYS A 135 6.05 -5.49 -23.22
N GLN A 136 4.74 -5.46 -23.51
CA GLN A 136 3.70 -5.37 -22.49
C GLN A 136 3.66 -6.60 -21.58
N PHE A 137 3.83 -7.79 -22.15
CA PHE A 137 3.96 -9.05 -21.39
C PHE A 137 5.17 -9.03 -20.47
N LYS A 138 6.35 -8.64 -20.97
CA LYS A 138 7.56 -8.51 -20.15
C LYS A 138 7.41 -7.49 -19.02
N LEU A 139 6.78 -6.34 -19.27
CA LEU A 139 6.55 -5.31 -18.25
C LEU A 139 5.63 -5.81 -17.12
N LYS A 140 4.62 -6.60 -17.47
CA LYS A 140 3.66 -7.14 -16.52
C LYS A 140 4.10 -8.43 -15.86
N ASP A 141 5.16 -9.06 -16.36
CA ASP A 141 5.58 -10.40 -15.96
C ASP A 141 4.43 -11.40 -16.15
N ALA A 142 3.96 -11.49 -17.40
CA ALA A 142 2.85 -12.30 -17.84
C ALA A 142 3.25 -13.11 -19.08
N LEU A 143 2.88 -14.38 -19.11
CA LEU A 143 3.09 -15.32 -20.22
C LEU A 143 1.85 -15.43 -21.10
N THR A 144 0.67 -15.21 -20.52
CA THR A 144 -0.61 -15.31 -21.20
C THR A 144 -1.36 -13.98 -21.18
N ILE A 145 -2.32 -13.83 -22.09
CA ILE A 145 -3.23 -12.67 -22.11
C ILE A 145 -4.06 -12.60 -20.82
N LYS A 146 -4.47 -13.76 -20.29
CA LYS A 146 -5.18 -13.90 -19.03
C LYS A 146 -4.36 -13.33 -17.87
N GLU A 147 -3.11 -13.79 -17.73
CA GLU A 147 -2.18 -13.26 -16.74
C GLU A 147 -1.94 -11.75 -16.93
N TYR A 148 -1.78 -11.28 -18.17
CA TYR A 148 -1.60 -9.86 -18.43
C TYR A 148 -2.76 -9.02 -17.88
N TYR A 149 -4.01 -9.42 -18.16
CA TYR A 149 -5.19 -8.70 -17.69
C TYR A 149 -5.41 -8.84 -16.19
N GLU A 150 -5.13 -10.01 -15.60
CA GLU A 150 -5.09 -10.20 -14.15
C GLU A 150 -4.09 -9.22 -13.49
N ARG A 151 -2.89 -9.08 -14.06
CA ARG A 151 -1.85 -8.13 -13.62
C ARG A 151 -2.19 -6.66 -13.87
N CYS A 152 -3.24 -6.38 -14.65
CA CYS A 152 -3.81 -5.04 -14.80
C CYS A 152 -4.86 -4.73 -13.73
N LEU A 153 -5.42 -5.74 -13.05
CA LEU A 153 -6.40 -5.53 -12.00
C LEU A 153 -5.77 -4.88 -10.76
N PRO A 154 -6.55 -4.12 -9.96
CA PRO A 154 -6.05 -3.59 -8.69
C PRO A 154 -5.58 -4.70 -7.74
N ALA A 155 -4.62 -4.38 -6.88
CA ALA A 155 -3.93 -5.37 -6.06
C ALA A 155 -4.89 -6.16 -5.12
N GLN A 156 -5.91 -5.51 -4.54
CA GLN A 156 -6.92 -6.19 -3.73
C GLN A 156 -7.81 -7.16 -4.52
N VAL A 157 -7.95 -6.95 -5.82
CA VAL A 157 -8.72 -7.82 -6.71
C VAL A 157 -7.90 -9.04 -7.07
N GLN A 158 -6.60 -8.85 -7.34
CA GLN A 158 -5.67 -9.97 -7.49
C GLN A 158 -5.58 -10.82 -6.20
N LEU A 159 -5.68 -10.19 -5.02
CA LEU A 159 -5.81 -10.94 -3.76
C LEU A 159 -7.12 -11.74 -3.71
N ALA A 160 -8.25 -11.16 -4.10
CA ALA A 160 -9.53 -11.87 -4.16
C ALA A 160 -9.43 -13.13 -5.04
N GLU A 161 -8.81 -13.00 -6.21
CA GLU A 161 -8.56 -14.12 -7.11
C GLU A 161 -7.60 -15.16 -6.52
N LYS A 162 -6.55 -14.72 -5.79
CA LYS A 162 -5.67 -15.60 -5.02
C LYS A 162 -6.44 -16.40 -3.96
N MET A 163 -7.38 -15.77 -3.26
CA MET A 163 -8.26 -16.42 -2.28
C MET A 163 -9.18 -17.45 -2.94
N LYS A 164 -9.80 -17.12 -4.09
CA LYS A 164 -10.61 -18.07 -4.87
C LYS A 164 -9.83 -19.30 -5.32
N ARG A 165 -8.60 -19.14 -5.81
CA ARG A 165 -7.70 -20.25 -6.17
C ARG A 165 -7.38 -21.18 -4.99
N ARG A 166 -7.39 -20.64 -3.76
CA ARG A 166 -7.24 -21.41 -2.51
C ARG A 166 -8.55 -22.04 -2.02
N GLY A 167 -9.64 -21.93 -2.78
CA GLY A 167 -10.95 -22.47 -2.43
C GLY A 167 -11.79 -21.56 -1.53
N GLN A 168 -11.38 -20.31 -1.29
CA GLN A 168 -12.16 -19.35 -0.51
C GLN A 168 -13.16 -18.60 -1.39
N LEU A 169 -14.43 -18.59 -1.00
CA LEU A 169 -15.46 -17.84 -1.72
C LEU A 169 -15.31 -16.33 -1.42
N VAL A 170 -15.05 -15.54 -2.47
CA VAL A 170 -15.07 -14.07 -2.39
C VAL A 170 -16.21 -13.54 -3.22
N GLN A 171 -17.24 -13.01 -2.56
CA GLN A 171 -18.41 -12.43 -3.21
C GLN A 171 -18.08 -11.09 -3.85
N THR A 172 -18.62 -10.84 -5.05
CA THR A 172 -18.60 -9.51 -5.67
C THR A 172 -19.28 -8.49 -4.76
N GLY A 173 -18.68 -7.30 -4.63
CA GLY A 173 -19.13 -6.23 -3.74
C GLY A 173 -18.65 -6.37 -2.29
N SER A 174 -18.09 -7.53 -1.91
CA SER A 174 -17.57 -7.75 -0.56
C SER A 174 -16.37 -6.84 -0.26
N ARG A 175 -16.13 -6.61 1.02
CA ARG A 175 -14.98 -5.84 1.52
C ARG A 175 -13.92 -6.80 2.03
N LEU A 176 -12.77 -6.83 1.39
CA LEU A 176 -11.62 -7.63 1.82
C LEU A 176 -10.81 -6.88 2.87
N GLU A 177 -10.49 -7.59 3.94
CA GLU A 177 -9.51 -7.20 4.94
C GLU A 177 -8.17 -7.86 4.66
N PHE A 178 -7.15 -7.03 4.50
CA PHE A 178 -5.82 -7.48 4.14
C PHE A 178 -4.76 -6.57 4.73
N LEU A 179 -3.52 -7.04 4.67
CA LEU A 179 -2.34 -6.25 5.01
C LEU A 179 -1.23 -6.51 3.98
N VAL A 180 -0.25 -5.61 3.95
CA VAL A 180 0.96 -5.79 3.13
C VAL A 180 2.02 -6.53 3.94
N THR A 181 2.36 -7.72 3.46
CA THR A 181 3.39 -8.62 4.00
C THR A 181 4.70 -8.49 3.23
N ASP A 182 5.67 -9.32 3.59
CA ASP A 182 6.96 -9.49 2.92
C ASP A 182 7.86 -8.25 3.00
N ILE A 183 8.39 -8.04 4.21
CA ILE A 183 9.38 -6.98 4.45
C ILE A 183 10.69 -7.22 3.69
N GLU A 184 11.00 -8.48 3.37
CA GLU A 184 12.24 -8.83 2.68
C GLU A 184 12.18 -8.39 1.21
N ASN A 185 11.03 -8.54 0.55
CA ASN A 185 10.82 -8.04 -0.80
C ASN A 185 10.04 -6.73 -0.83
N HIS A 186 10.35 -5.77 0.05
CA HIS A 186 9.64 -4.48 0.13
C HIS A 186 9.40 -3.76 -1.23
N THR A 187 10.29 -3.90 -2.21
CA THR A 187 10.14 -3.27 -3.54
C THR A 187 9.31 -4.07 -4.54
N ALA A 188 8.88 -5.28 -4.18
CA ALA A 188 8.02 -6.12 -5.00
C ALA A 188 6.67 -5.45 -5.31
N LYS A 189 6.01 -5.95 -6.35
CA LYS A 189 4.73 -5.39 -6.77
C LYS A 189 3.69 -5.64 -5.68
N GLN A 190 2.81 -4.66 -5.44
CA GLN A 190 1.95 -4.68 -4.26
C GLN A 190 1.06 -5.93 -4.20
N TYR A 191 0.57 -6.44 -5.33
CA TYR A 191 -0.28 -7.63 -5.38
C TYR A 191 0.43 -8.91 -4.89
N GLU A 192 1.76 -8.97 -4.98
CA GLU A 192 2.58 -10.12 -4.54
C GLU A 192 2.65 -10.16 -3.02
N LYS A 193 2.59 -8.97 -2.41
CA LYS A 193 2.74 -8.74 -0.98
C LYS A 193 1.43 -8.64 -0.23
N LEU A 194 0.29 -8.68 -0.92
CA LEU A 194 -1.00 -8.61 -0.26
C LEU A 194 -1.40 -10.00 0.26
N GLU A 195 -1.83 -10.05 1.51
CA GLU A 195 -2.39 -11.26 2.09
C GLU A 195 -3.65 -10.97 2.89
N SER A 196 -4.60 -11.89 2.83
CA SER A 196 -5.84 -11.79 3.61
C SER A 196 -5.52 -11.85 5.09
N MET A 197 -6.33 -11.16 5.88
CA MET A 197 -6.15 -11.12 7.33
C MET A 197 -6.24 -12.52 7.96
N GLU A 198 -7.18 -13.34 7.49
CA GLU A 198 -7.37 -14.73 7.93
C GLU A 198 -6.12 -15.59 7.64
N TYR A 199 -5.64 -15.58 6.38
CA TYR A 199 -4.47 -16.37 6.01
C TYR A 199 -3.21 -15.91 6.76
N PHE A 200 -3.07 -14.60 6.97
CA PHE A 200 -1.97 -14.06 7.77
C PHE A 200 -1.98 -14.59 9.21
N LEU A 201 -3.14 -14.70 9.86
CA LEU A 201 -3.24 -15.23 11.22
C LEU A 201 -2.80 -16.69 11.31
N GLU A 202 -3.20 -17.50 10.33
CA GLU A 202 -2.82 -18.91 10.27
C GLU A 202 -1.32 -19.12 9.99
N HIS A 203 -0.70 -18.19 9.26
CA HIS A 203 0.67 -18.32 8.76
C HIS A 203 1.61 -17.24 9.29
N SER A 204 1.29 -16.60 10.43
CA SER A 204 2.07 -15.48 10.99
C SER A 204 3.47 -15.90 11.48
N SER A 205 3.73 -17.21 11.56
CA SER A 205 5.06 -17.76 11.85
C SER A 205 6.06 -17.54 10.71
N VAL A 206 5.57 -17.45 9.46
CA VAL A 206 6.40 -17.26 8.26
C VAL A 206 6.12 -15.92 7.57
N LEU A 207 4.90 -15.42 7.69
CA LEU A 207 4.52 -14.13 7.13
C LEU A 207 4.88 -13.00 8.09
N THR A 208 5.58 -12.01 7.56
CA THR A 208 5.93 -10.78 8.29
C THR A 208 5.29 -9.58 7.62
N VAL A 209 4.91 -8.60 8.43
CA VAL A 209 4.34 -7.34 7.93
C VAL A 209 5.44 -6.49 7.30
N ASP A 210 5.18 -5.92 6.14
CA ASP A 210 6.09 -4.97 5.50
C ASP A 210 5.92 -3.57 6.11
N PHE A 211 6.64 -3.29 7.19
CA PHE A 211 6.59 -2.00 7.88
C PHE A 211 7.00 -0.82 7.02
N PHE A 212 7.92 -1.03 6.08
CA PHE A 212 8.40 0.04 5.20
C PHE A 212 7.28 0.55 4.30
N TYR A 213 6.32 -0.30 3.93
CA TYR A 213 5.11 0.12 3.20
C TYR A 213 4.32 1.18 3.96
N TYR A 214 4.08 0.98 5.25
CA TYR A 214 3.29 1.91 6.07
C TYR A 214 4.02 3.23 6.34
N ILE A 215 5.35 3.19 6.54
CA ILE A 215 6.15 4.42 6.60
C ILE A 215 6.05 5.17 5.27
N LYS A 216 6.18 4.45 4.14
CA LYS A 216 6.13 5.04 2.79
C LYS A 216 4.80 5.72 2.50
N ILE A 217 3.68 5.15 2.93
CA ILE A 217 2.36 5.81 2.80
C ILE A 217 2.32 7.12 3.60
N ALA A 218 2.93 7.15 4.78
CA ALA A 218 2.90 8.32 5.65
C ALA A 218 3.69 9.51 5.09
N ILE A 219 4.72 9.27 4.25
CA ILE A 219 5.66 10.29 3.73
C ILE A 219 4.94 11.54 3.26
N ASN A 220 4.07 11.44 2.26
CA ASN A 220 3.51 12.63 1.61
C ASN A 220 2.73 13.50 2.61
N SER A 221 1.77 12.93 3.31
CA SER A 221 0.93 13.68 4.25
C SER A 221 1.71 14.24 5.45
N MET A 222 2.69 13.49 5.95
CA MET A 222 3.45 13.88 7.13
C MET A 222 4.51 14.92 6.77
N ASP A 223 5.24 14.74 5.68
CA ASP A 223 6.25 15.72 5.25
C ASP A 223 5.59 17.02 4.79
N GLU A 224 4.43 16.99 4.14
CA GLU A 224 3.66 18.21 3.84
C GLU A 224 3.41 19.04 5.10
N ILE A 225 2.88 18.42 6.17
CA ILE A 225 2.55 19.18 7.39
C ILE A 225 3.78 19.58 8.19
N LEU A 226 4.80 18.73 8.29
CA LEU A 226 6.04 19.04 9.03
C LEU A 226 6.84 20.13 8.31
N ASN A 227 6.93 20.07 6.99
CA ASN A 227 7.57 21.12 6.19
C ASN A 227 6.85 22.46 6.38
N ILE A 228 5.52 22.50 6.39
CA ILE A 228 4.79 23.74 6.65
C ILE A 228 5.02 24.22 8.08
N ALA A 229 4.90 23.33 9.07
CA ALA A 229 5.01 23.69 10.48
C ALA A 229 6.40 24.22 10.86
N PHE A 230 7.47 23.67 10.26
CA PHE A 230 8.84 23.90 10.73
C PHE A 230 9.80 24.48 9.67
N SER A 231 9.31 24.87 8.49
CA SER A 231 10.16 25.47 7.43
C SER A 231 10.73 26.85 7.79
N LYS A 232 10.05 27.61 8.65
CA LYS A 232 10.53 28.93 9.05
C LYS A 232 11.65 28.78 10.07
N ASN A 233 12.81 29.34 9.76
CA ASN A 233 13.90 29.45 10.71
C ASN A 233 13.69 30.72 11.54
N ASP A 234 12.94 30.59 12.63
CA ASP A 234 12.57 31.69 13.52
C ASP A 234 13.52 31.86 14.71
N GLY A 235 14.69 31.21 14.68
CA GLY A 235 15.70 31.28 15.73
C GLY A 235 15.37 30.50 17.00
N ARG A 236 14.21 29.83 17.08
CA ARG A 236 13.84 28.98 18.24
C ARG A 236 14.71 27.74 18.39
N TYR A 237 15.36 27.31 17.31
CA TYR A 237 16.08 26.06 17.25
C TYR A 237 17.54 26.26 16.88
N SER A 238 18.43 25.56 17.59
CA SER A 238 19.88 25.58 17.33
C SER A 238 20.24 25.00 15.96
N LYS A 239 19.39 24.14 15.40
CA LYS A 239 19.56 23.54 14.07
C LYS A 239 18.33 23.77 13.19
N PRO A 240 18.53 24.05 11.89
CA PRO A 240 17.42 24.20 10.96
C PRO A 240 16.69 22.85 10.80
N PHE A 241 15.38 22.93 10.57
CA PHE A 241 14.58 21.75 10.28
C PHE A 241 15.01 21.13 8.93
N LYS A 242 15.20 19.81 8.92
CA LYS A 242 15.50 19.08 7.69
C LYS A 242 14.19 18.77 6.96
N LYS A 243 14.00 19.40 5.80
CA LYS A 243 12.87 19.13 4.91
C LYS A 243 12.78 17.65 4.56
N ASP A 244 11.56 17.15 4.40
CA ASP A 244 11.25 15.76 4.02
C ASP A 244 11.78 14.75 5.05
N PHE A 245 11.65 15.10 6.34
CA PHE A 245 12.14 14.31 7.46
C PHE A 245 11.66 12.84 7.42
N ILE A 246 10.40 12.60 7.08
CA ILE A 246 9.80 11.26 7.05
C ILE A 246 10.36 10.44 5.90
N LYS A 247 10.51 11.04 4.71
CA LYS A 247 11.19 10.43 3.57
C LYS A 247 12.63 10.05 3.92
N GLU A 248 13.35 10.92 4.63
CA GLU A 248 14.72 10.64 5.07
C GLU A 248 14.77 9.50 6.08
N GLN A 249 13.82 9.44 7.03
CA GLN A 249 13.68 8.32 7.96
C GLN A 249 13.38 7.01 7.23
N TYR A 250 12.49 7.02 6.24
CA TYR A 250 12.20 5.88 5.40
C TYR A 250 13.47 5.39 4.68
N ILE A 251 14.20 6.28 4.01
CA ILE A 251 15.43 5.95 3.27
C ILE A 251 16.48 5.37 4.22
N PHE A 252 16.71 6.00 5.37
CA PHE A 252 17.65 5.53 6.38
C PHE A 252 17.30 4.11 6.84
N ARG A 253 16.04 3.87 7.19
CA ARG A 253 15.62 2.57 7.74
C ARG A 253 15.66 1.46 6.68
N TYR A 254 15.18 1.77 5.48
CA TYR A 254 15.14 0.82 4.38
C TYR A 254 16.53 0.48 3.83
N LYS A 255 17.40 1.49 3.61
CA LYS A 255 18.70 1.27 2.97
C LYS A 255 19.83 0.97 3.95
N LYS A 256 19.88 1.69 5.08
CA LYS A 256 21.01 1.58 6.03
C LYS A 256 20.72 0.60 7.15
N ARG A 257 19.64 0.83 7.91
CA ARG A 257 19.31 -0.04 9.07
C ARG A 257 19.08 -1.48 8.64
N ARG A 258 18.36 -1.71 7.55
CA ARG A 258 18.13 -3.07 7.02
C ARG A 258 19.46 -3.77 6.68
N ALA A 259 20.37 -3.09 5.97
CA ALA A 259 21.66 -3.67 5.62
C ALA A 259 22.47 -4.09 6.87
N VAL A 260 22.45 -3.27 7.92
CA VAL A 260 23.09 -3.60 9.20
C VAL A 260 22.42 -4.81 9.87
N ILE A 261 21.08 -4.88 9.88
CA ILE A 261 20.36 -6.03 10.43
C ILE A 261 20.71 -7.31 9.66
N GLU A 262 20.78 -7.26 8.33
CA GLU A 262 21.17 -8.42 7.52
C GLU A 262 22.63 -8.85 7.79
N GLN A 263 23.54 -7.91 7.97
CA GLN A 263 24.91 -8.22 8.37
C GLN A 263 24.95 -8.94 9.73
N ILE A 264 24.17 -8.46 10.70
CA ILE A 264 24.05 -9.10 12.02
C ILE A 264 23.47 -10.52 11.89
N LYS A 265 22.35 -10.68 11.17
CA LYS A 265 21.73 -12.00 10.93
C LYS A 265 22.73 -12.98 10.30
N ASN A 266 23.50 -12.54 9.31
CA ASN A 266 24.50 -13.35 8.64
C ASN A 266 25.68 -13.70 9.55
N LEU A 267 26.14 -12.77 10.38
CA LEU A 267 27.22 -13.00 11.34
C LEU A 267 26.86 -14.09 12.37
N PHE A 268 25.60 -14.13 12.80
CA PHE A 268 25.08 -15.09 13.78
C PHE A 268 24.32 -16.26 13.15
N LYS A 269 24.45 -16.49 11.84
CA LYS A 269 23.79 -17.61 11.17
C LYS A 269 24.36 -18.94 11.68
N PRO A 270 23.53 -19.86 12.22
CA PRO A 270 24.02 -21.14 12.72
C PRO A 270 24.69 -21.94 11.61
N LYS A 271 25.87 -22.52 11.90
CA LYS A 271 26.52 -23.50 11.03
C LYS A 271 26.13 -24.89 11.51
N ILE A 272 25.27 -25.57 10.76
CA ILE A 272 24.94 -26.97 11.03
C ILE A 272 26.05 -27.82 10.39
N SER A 273 26.86 -28.49 11.19
CA SER A 273 27.73 -29.56 10.71
C SER A 273 26.92 -30.86 10.68
N ILE A 274 26.72 -31.43 9.50
CA ILE A 274 26.20 -32.79 9.37
C ILE A 274 27.41 -33.71 9.60
N GLY A 275 27.46 -34.33 10.78
CA GLY A 275 28.43 -35.38 11.11
C GLY A 275 27.94 -36.74 10.65
#